data_AF-A0A0G4M048-F1
#
_entry.id   AF-A0A0G4M048-F1
#
_cell.length_a   1.000
_cell.length_b   1.000
_cell.length_c   1.000
_cell.angle_alpha   90.00
_cell.angle_beta   90.00
_cell.angle_gamma   90.00
#
_symmetry.space_group_name_H-M   'P 1'
#
loop_
_entity.id
_entity.type
_entity.pdbx_description
1 polymer ?
#
loop_
_entity_poly.entity_id
_entity_poly.type
_entity_poly.pdbx_seq_one_letter_code
_entity_poly.pdbx_strand_id
1 'polypeptide(L)'
;VEKPFGKDLASSRELQKSLEPDWKEDELFRIDHYLGKEMVKNILILRFGNSFFGATWNRQNIDNVQITFKEPFGTEGRGGYFDE
;
A
#
# COMPACT_ATOMS: atom_id res chain seq x y z
N VAL A 1 1.21 -12.75 -5.90
CA VAL A 1 0.01 -13.02 -5.06
C VAL A 1 -0.86 -11.78 -5.04
N GLU A 2 -2.17 -11.93 -5.28
CA GLU A 2 -3.15 -10.84 -5.23
C GLU A 2 -3.86 -10.79 -3.87
N LYS A 3 -4.38 -9.61 -3.52
CA LYS A 3 -5.17 -9.40 -2.30
C LYS A 3 -6.45 -10.28 -2.30
N PRO A 4 -7.00 -10.66 -1.13
CA PRO A 4 -6.62 -10.25 0.23
C PRO A 4 -5.41 -10.99 0.81
N PHE A 5 -4.58 -10.28 1.59
CA PHE A 5 -3.42 -10.84 2.29
C PHE A 5 -3.74 -11.18 3.76
N GLY A 6 -4.86 -11.89 3.98
CA GLY A 6 -5.50 -12.03 5.28
C GLY A 6 -6.49 -10.89 5.58
N LYS A 7 -7.37 -11.10 6.55
CA LYS A 7 -8.33 -10.09 7.05
C LYS A 7 -7.85 -9.41 8.34
N ASP A 8 -6.85 -9.99 9.00
CA ASP A 8 -6.24 -9.49 10.23
C ASP A 8 -4.76 -9.95 10.34
N LEU A 9 -4.09 -9.56 11.43
CA LEU A 9 -2.69 -9.92 11.66
C LEU A 9 -2.46 -11.44 11.76
N ALA A 10 -3.42 -12.19 12.33
CA ALA A 10 -3.27 -13.62 12.56
C ALA A 10 -3.38 -14.41 11.24
N SER A 11 -4.45 -14.17 10.48
CA SER A 11 -4.69 -14.76 9.17
C SER A 11 -3.62 -14.38 8.14
N SER A 12 -3.11 -13.14 8.17
CA SER A 12 -2.01 -12.70 7.31
C SER A 12 -0.70 -13.47 7.61
N ARG A 13 -0.40 -13.71 8.89
CA ARG A 13 0.76 -14.51 9.30
C ARG A 13 0.61 -15.98 8.95
N GLU A 14 -0.60 -16.53 9.01
CA GLU A 14 -0.88 -17.90 8.58
C GLU A 14 -0.64 -18.04 7.07
N LEU A 15 -1.14 -17.09 6.26
CA LEU A 15 -0.87 -17.03 4.83
C LEU A 15 0.63 -16.94 4.53
N GLN A 16 1.38 -16.13 5.27
CA GLN A 16 2.84 -16.05 5.10
C GLN A 16 3.49 -17.41 5.37
N LYS A 17 3.17 -18.04 6.51
CA LYS A 17 3.74 -19.33 6.92
C LYS A 17 3.41 -20.47 5.97
N SER A 18 2.29 -20.41 5.25
CA SER A 18 1.94 -21.44 4.27
C SER A 18 2.71 -21.29 2.95
N LEU A 19 3.25 -20.09 2.67
CA LEU A 19 4.07 -19.83 1.48
C LEU A 19 5.56 -20.06 1.71
N GLU A 20 6.04 -19.83 2.94
CA GLU A 20 7.46 -19.99 3.35
C GLU A 20 8.12 -21.34 3.00
N PRO A 21 7.43 -22.50 3.06
CA PRO A 21 8.06 -23.79 2.74
C PRO A 21 8.45 -23.94 1.27
N ASP A 22 7.71 -23.27 0.38
CA ASP A 22 7.83 -23.44 -1.07
C ASP A 22 8.54 -22.26 -1.75
N TRP A 23 8.51 -21.07 -1.14
CA TRP A 23 9.00 -19.83 -1.74
C TRP A 23 9.87 -19.03 -0.76
N LYS A 24 10.97 -18.49 -1.26
CA LYS A 24 11.74 -17.46 -0.57
C LYS A 24 11.09 -16.10 -0.76
N GLU A 25 11.38 -15.17 0.15
CA GLU A 25 10.77 -13.84 0.12
C GLU A 25 11.13 -13.02 -1.14
N ASP A 26 12.33 -13.21 -1.71
CA ASP A 26 12.75 -12.57 -2.98
C ASP A 26 12.05 -13.17 -4.22
N GLU A 27 11.37 -14.30 -4.06
CA GLU A 27 10.53 -14.93 -5.08
C GLU A 27 9.05 -14.53 -4.91
N LEU A 28 8.69 -13.85 -3.82
CA LEU A 28 7.32 -13.47 -3.48
C LEU A 28 6.97 -12.03 -3.86
N PHE A 29 6.22 -11.88 -4.95
CA PHE A 29 5.70 -10.58 -5.41
C PHE A 29 4.24 -10.40 -5.01
N ARG A 30 3.99 -9.64 -3.94
CA ARG A 30 2.65 -9.25 -3.47
C ARG A 30 2.20 -7.99 -4.20
N ILE A 31 1.08 -8.08 -4.92
CA ILE A 31 0.64 -6.98 -5.77
C ILE A 31 -0.23 -6.01 -4.96
N ASP A 32 0.21 -4.76 -4.94
CA ASP A 32 -0.63 -3.62 -4.63
C ASP A 32 -0.62 -2.67 -5.84
N HIS A 33 -1.73 -2.64 -6.56
CA HIS A 33 -1.87 -1.84 -7.78
C HIS A 33 -1.70 -0.34 -7.57
N TYR A 34 -1.83 0.19 -6.34
CA TYR A 34 -1.52 1.61 -6.08
C TYR A 34 -0.03 1.91 -6.24
N LEU A 35 0.85 0.96 -5.91
CA LEU A 35 2.30 1.12 -6.09
C LEU A 35 2.70 1.21 -7.56
N GLY A 36 1.86 0.70 -8.47
CA GLY A 36 2.06 0.81 -9.91
C GLY A 36 1.65 2.17 -10.50
N LYS A 37 0.89 3.00 -9.78
CA LYS A 37 0.40 4.30 -10.30
C LYS A 37 1.55 5.28 -10.43
N GLU A 38 1.64 5.97 -11.58
CA GLU A 38 2.73 6.91 -11.90
C GLU A 38 2.98 7.96 -10.81
N MET A 39 1.92 8.58 -10.29
CA MET A 39 2.06 9.62 -9.26
C MET A 39 2.54 9.06 -7.92
N VAL A 40 2.25 7.80 -7.60
CA VAL A 40 2.75 7.15 -6.38
C VAL A 40 4.25 6.90 -6.51
N LYS A 41 4.71 6.40 -7.67
CA LYS A 41 6.14 6.22 -7.96
C LYS A 41 6.92 7.55 -7.89
N ASN A 42 6.31 8.64 -8.37
CA ASN A 42 6.93 9.97 -8.36
C ASN A 42 7.21 10.53 -6.97
N ILE A 43 6.57 10.03 -5.90
CA ILE A 43 6.83 10.48 -4.53
C ILE A 43 8.31 10.32 -4.16
N LEU A 44 8.94 9.21 -4.57
CA LEU A 44 10.36 8.96 -4.27
C LEU A 44 11.26 9.97 -4.97
N ILE A 45 11.01 10.24 -6.26
CA ILE A 45 11.80 11.18 -7.07
C ILE A 45 11.64 12.60 -6.51
N LEU A 46 10.42 13.00 -6.14
CA LEU A 46 10.15 14.32 -5.55
C LEU A 46 10.89 14.49 -4.22
N ARG A 47 10.78 13.52 -3.32
CA ARG A 47 11.37 13.60 -1.97
C ARG A 47 12.90 13.57 -1.96
N PHE A 48 13.51 12.72 -2.77
CA PHE A 48 14.95 12.44 -2.69
C PHE A 48 15.76 13.03 -3.84
N GLY A 49 15.14 13.34 -4.97
CA GLY A 49 15.81 13.95 -6.12
C GLY A 49 15.92 15.49 -6.04
N ASN A 50 15.33 16.12 -5.03
CA ASN A 50 15.27 17.58 -4.90
C ASN A 50 15.74 18.03 -3.52
N SER A 51 16.82 18.83 -3.46
CA SER A 51 17.37 19.33 -2.19
C SER A 51 16.38 20.14 -1.36
N PHE A 52 15.50 20.91 -2.02
CA PHE A 52 14.45 21.68 -1.34
C PHE A 52 13.45 20.79 -0.60
N PHE A 53 12.91 19.76 -1.26
CA PHE A 53 12.01 18.81 -0.61
C PHE A 53 12.75 17.97 0.44
N GLY A 54 14.00 17.58 0.18
CA GLY A 54 14.83 16.88 1.18
C GLY A 54 15.02 17.69 2.46
N ALA A 55 15.27 18.99 2.36
CA ALA A 55 15.46 19.87 3.52
C ALA A 55 14.17 20.15 4.30
N THR A 56 13.02 20.15 3.63
CA THR A 56 11.72 20.49 4.24
C THR A 56 10.90 19.26 4.65
N TRP A 57 11.27 18.04 4.25
CA TRP A 57 10.51 16.83 4.59
C TRP A 57 10.79 16.31 6.02
N ASN A 58 10.40 17.09 7.04
CA ASN A 58 10.57 16.75 8.46
C ASN A 58 9.57 17.48 9.38
N ARG A 59 9.50 17.09 10.65
CA ARG A 59 8.55 17.61 11.66
C ARG A 59 8.72 19.10 11.98
N GLN A 60 9.84 19.71 11.62
CA GLN A 60 10.09 21.13 11.86
C GLN A 60 9.41 22.01 10.79
N ASN A 61 9.11 21.43 9.63
CA ASN A 61 8.56 22.16 8.47
C ASN A 61 7.18 21.63 8.05
N ILE A 62 6.84 20.38 8.39
CA ILE A 62 5.55 19.75 8.07
C ILE A 62 4.66 19.80 9.31
N ASP A 63 3.52 20.47 9.17
CA ASP A 63 2.46 20.48 10.18
C ASP A 63 1.66 19.17 10.19
N ASN A 64 1.22 18.69 9.02
CA ASN A 64 0.47 17.44 8.89
C ASN A 64 0.63 16.78 7.50
N VAL A 65 0.30 15.49 7.43
CA VAL A 65 0.26 14.70 6.18
C VAL A 65 -1.15 14.13 6.03
N GLN A 66 -1.81 14.44 4.92
CA GLN A 66 -3.16 13.97 4.61
C GLN A 66 -3.12 12.96 3.46
N ILE A 67 -3.76 11.80 3.67
CA ILE A 67 -3.94 10.78 2.65
C ILE A 67 -5.44 10.59 2.46
N THR A 68 -5.93 10.86 1.26
CA THR A 68 -7.35 10.82 0.95
C THR A 68 -7.62 9.84 -0.18
N PHE A 69 -8.61 8.98 0.03
CA PHE A 69 -9.18 8.12 -1.00
C PHE A 69 -10.69 8.37 -1.04
N LYS A 70 -11.22 8.71 -2.20
CA LYS A 70 -12.64 9.02 -2.41
C LYS A 70 -13.11 8.34 -3.68
N GLU A 71 -14.24 7.66 -3.58
CA GLU A 71 -14.96 7.10 -4.71
C GLU A 71 -16.35 7.75 -4.76
N PRO A 72 -16.82 8.24 -5.92
CA PRO A 72 -18.12 8.89 -6.04
C PRO A 72 -19.29 7.88 -6.17
N PHE A 73 -19.02 6.58 -6.03
CA PHE A 73 -19.97 5.48 -6.20
C PHE A 73 -20.02 4.58 -4.97
N GLY A 74 -21.07 3.76 -4.87
CA GLY A 74 -21.29 2.86 -3.74
C GLY A 74 -20.64 1.48 -3.96
N THR A 75 -21.23 0.45 -3.36
CA THR A 75 -20.75 -0.94 -3.55
C THR A 75 -21.18 -1.56 -4.88
N GLU A 76 -22.01 -0.88 -5.68
CA GLU A 76 -22.41 -1.25 -7.04
C GLU A 76 -22.74 -2.75 -7.20
N GLY A 77 -23.63 -3.28 -6.35
CA GLY A 77 -24.07 -4.68 -6.39
C GLY A 77 -23.09 -5.69 -5.76
N ARG A 78 -21.94 -5.23 -5.25
CA ARG A 78 -20.93 -6.07 -4.56
C ARG A 78 -20.98 -5.93 -3.04
N GLY A 79 -22.08 -5.42 -2.48
CA GLY A 79 -22.23 -5.15 -1.05
C GLY A 79 -21.86 -6.33 -0.15
N GLY A 80 -22.23 -7.55 -0.53
CA GLY A 80 -21.90 -8.75 0.25
C GLY A 80 -20.39 -8.99 0.42
N TYR A 81 -19.57 -8.65 -0.59
CA TYR A 81 -18.10 -8.74 -0.45
C TYR A 81 -17.52 -7.63 0.44
N PHE A 82 -18.17 -6.46 0.48
CA PHE A 82 -17.71 -5.31 1.28
C PHE A 82 -18.18 -5.35 2.74
N ASP A 83 -19.17 -6.19 3.08
CA ASP A 83 -19.73 -6.33 4.43
C ASP A 83 -18.96 -7.38 5.29
N GLU A 84 -18.15 -8.22 4.63
CA GLU A 84 -17.31 -9.26 5.26
C GLU A 84 -15.87 -8.83 5.56
#